data_AF-A0A259E4C4-F1
#
_entry.id   AF-A0A259E4C4-F1
#
_cell.length_a   1.000
_cell.length_b   1.000
_cell.length_c   1.000
_cell.angle_alpha   90.00
_cell.angle_beta   90.00
_cell.angle_gamma   90.00
#
_symmetry.space_group_name_H-M   'P 1'
#
loop_
_entity.id
_entity.type
_entity.pdbx_description
1 polymer ?
#
loop_
_entity_poly.entity_id
_entity_poly.type
_entity_poly.pdbx_seq_one_letter_code
_entity_poly.pdbx_strand_id
1 'polypeptide(L)'
;MPVDVATIMLMFPVVSLSMAAAMLVVAWGRWRDDGLAPWAAGVLMIAVAFPLFIANSLVSNQLPALMVVGNTLLAASYSASLVAICRFFGRPCSLWKILVPVVAAVVGSLVLMDRPEARVAAGGALFSLQGGMVAREALRRDNGVLERGRLLLAIGTGMVIALYLQRSIGVLLGWNEVAHLGSSHFIQV
;
A
#
# COMPACT_ATOMS: atom_id res chain seq x y z
N MET A 1 14.25 -24.06 14.19
CA MET A 1 13.33 -23.22 14.98
C MET A 1 12.24 -22.75 14.02
N PRO A 2 10.95 -23.06 14.26
CA PRO A 2 9.89 -22.57 13.39
C PRO A 2 9.88 -21.04 13.44
N VAL A 3 9.76 -20.41 12.27
CA VAL A 3 9.65 -18.96 12.20
C VAL A 3 8.27 -18.57 12.71
N ASP A 4 8.23 -17.83 13.81
CA ASP A 4 6.97 -17.38 14.39
C ASP A 4 6.35 -16.29 13.49
N VAL A 5 5.18 -16.63 12.93
CA VAL A 5 4.40 -15.77 12.04
C VAL A 5 4.06 -14.43 12.72
N ALA A 6 3.80 -14.44 14.02
CA ALA A 6 3.52 -13.22 14.78
C ALA A 6 4.74 -12.28 14.77
N THR A 7 5.94 -12.85 14.89
CA THR A 7 7.19 -12.09 14.85
C THR A 7 7.41 -11.45 13.46
N ILE A 8 7.18 -12.18 12.36
CA ILE A 8 7.26 -11.61 11.00
C ILE A 8 6.26 -10.45 10.83
N MET A 9 5.02 -10.65 11.26
CA MET A 9 3.95 -9.65 11.16
C MET A 9 4.27 -8.37 11.96
N LEU A 10 5.01 -8.49 13.06
CA LEU A 10 5.45 -7.36 13.89
C LEU A 10 6.70 -6.66 13.34
N MET A 11 7.61 -7.40 12.71
CA MET A 11 8.83 -6.81 12.13
C MET A 11 8.50 -5.82 11.01
N PHE A 12 7.50 -6.09 10.17
CA PHE A 12 7.16 -5.21 9.05
C PHE A 12 6.75 -3.79 9.47
N PRO A 13 5.80 -3.58 10.41
CA PRO A 13 5.48 -2.25 10.93
C PRO A 13 6.67 -1.58 11.61
N VAL A 14 7.48 -2.31 12.39
CA VAL A 14 8.63 -1.76 13.11
C VAL A 14 9.69 -1.24 12.15
N VAL A 15 10.05 -2.02 11.13
CA VAL A 15 11.03 -1.60 10.11
C VAL A 15 10.48 -0.45 9.27
N SER A 16 9.19 -0.47 8.94
CA SER A 16 8.56 0.60 8.17
C SER A 16 8.49 1.91 8.98
N LEU A 17 8.16 1.83 10.28
CA LEU A 17 8.14 2.98 11.18
C LEU A 17 9.52 3.59 11.36
N SER A 18 10.55 2.76 11.58
CA SER A 18 11.92 3.26 11.75
C SER A 18 12.44 3.92 10.47
N MET A 19 12.15 3.33 9.30
CA MET A 19 12.46 3.92 8.00
C MET A 19 11.73 5.25 7.79
N ALA A 20 10.42 5.30 8.06
CA ALA A 20 9.63 6.53 7.92
C ALA A 20 10.16 7.63 8.85
N ALA A 21 10.46 7.31 10.10
CA ALA A 21 11.02 8.25 11.06
C ALA A 21 12.38 8.80 10.60
N ALA A 22 13.29 7.92 10.16
CA ALA A 22 14.58 8.34 9.62
C ALA A 22 14.44 9.28 8.42
N MET A 23 13.54 8.95 7.48
CA MET A 23 13.29 9.79 6.31
C MET A 23 12.65 11.13 6.67
N LEU A 24 11.75 11.18 7.66
CA LEU A 24 11.16 12.43 8.15
C LEU A 24 12.20 13.34 8.83
N VAL A 25 13.13 12.75 9.58
CA VAL A 25 14.27 13.48 10.18
C VAL A 25 15.17 14.05 9.09
N VAL A 26 15.48 13.28 8.04
CA VAL A 26 16.30 13.78 6.91
C VAL A 26 15.56 14.83 6.08
N ALA A 27 14.25 14.68 5.91
CA ALA A 27 13.41 15.65 5.23
C ALA A 27 13.17 16.92 6.06
N TRP A 28 13.57 16.93 7.34
CA TRP A 28 13.37 18.05 8.25
C TRP A 28 14.09 19.30 7.74
N GLY A 29 13.32 20.32 7.37
CA GLY A 29 13.82 21.56 6.78
C GLY A 29 13.78 21.62 5.24
N ARG A 30 13.47 20.51 4.54
CA ARG A 30 13.38 20.43 3.06
C ARG A 30 12.03 19.89 2.55
N TRP A 31 10.97 20.04 3.35
CA TRP A 31 9.63 19.48 3.13
C TRP A 31 8.97 19.82 1.79
N ARG A 32 9.32 20.98 1.21
CA ARG A 32 8.68 21.49 -0.02
C ARG A 32 9.41 21.07 -1.29
N ASP A 33 10.72 20.93 -1.24
CA ASP A 33 11.54 20.82 -2.44
C ASP A 33 11.84 19.36 -2.82
N ASP A 34 11.92 18.46 -1.84
CA ASP A 34 12.25 17.06 -2.09
C ASP A 34 11.01 16.15 -2.08
N GLY A 35 11.02 15.12 -2.95
CA GLY A 35 10.06 14.02 -2.93
C GLY A 35 10.14 13.13 -1.69
N LEU A 36 11.10 13.38 -0.79
CA LEU A 36 11.37 12.54 0.38
C LEU A 36 10.26 12.64 1.44
N ALA A 37 9.71 13.83 1.68
CA ALA A 37 8.62 14.02 2.64
C ALA A 37 7.34 13.24 2.27
N PRO A 38 6.79 13.35 1.03
CA PRO A 38 5.64 12.54 0.63
C PRO A 38 5.96 11.04 0.58
N TRP A 39 7.21 10.66 0.27
CA TRP A 39 7.62 9.25 0.35
C TRP A 39 7.54 8.72 1.79
N ALA A 40 8.13 9.46 2.75
CA ALA A 40 8.13 9.10 4.16
C ALA A 40 6.71 9.03 4.73
N ALA A 41 5.84 9.96 4.33
CA ALA A 41 4.42 9.95 4.69
C ALA A 41 3.72 8.68 4.18
N GLY A 42 3.99 8.25 2.93
CA GLY A 42 3.47 7.01 2.40
C GLY A 42 3.92 5.78 3.20
N VAL A 43 5.23 5.68 3.49
CA VAL A 43 5.78 4.60 4.31
C VAL A 43 5.12 4.57 5.70
N LEU A 44 4.93 5.73 6.33
CA LEU A 44 4.24 5.84 7.62
C LEU A 44 2.80 5.35 7.54
N MET A 45 2.05 5.74 6.51
CA MET A 45 0.67 5.31 6.29
C MET A 45 0.56 3.79 6.14
N ILE A 46 1.47 3.16 5.38
CA ILE A 46 1.57 1.70 5.28
C ILE A 46 1.88 1.09 6.65
N ALA A 47 2.85 1.66 7.38
CA ALA A 47 3.27 1.14 8.67
C ALA A 47 2.14 1.14 9.71
N VAL A 48 1.20 2.08 9.60
CA VAL A 48 -0.01 2.15 10.45
C VAL A 48 -1.16 1.29 9.90
N ALA A 49 -1.34 1.19 8.59
CA ALA A 49 -2.44 0.44 7.98
C ALA A 49 -2.42 -1.06 8.32
N PHE A 50 -1.25 -1.71 8.25
CA PHE A 50 -1.13 -3.14 8.50
C PHE A 50 -1.47 -3.54 9.95
N PRO A 51 -0.97 -2.84 10.99
CA PRO A 51 -1.42 -3.05 12.37
C PRO A 51 -2.93 -2.90 12.56
N LEU A 52 -3.59 -1.97 11.86
CA LEU A 52 -5.06 -1.83 11.95
C LEU A 52 -5.79 -3.06 11.42
N PHE A 53 -5.31 -3.67 10.33
CA PHE A 53 -5.87 -4.92 9.82
C PHE A 53 -5.65 -6.09 10.79
N ILE A 54 -4.45 -6.19 11.38
CA ILE A 54 -4.13 -7.21 12.38
C ILE A 54 -5.04 -7.04 13.61
N ALA A 55 -5.12 -5.84 14.16
CA ALA A 55 -5.97 -5.54 15.31
C ALA A 55 -7.44 -5.90 15.04
N ASN A 56 -7.96 -5.54 13.87
CA ASN A 56 -9.32 -5.90 13.48
C ASN A 56 -9.52 -7.43 13.34
N SER A 57 -8.50 -8.16 12.88
CA SER A 57 -8.53 -9.63 12.81
C SER A 57 -8.57 -10.26 14.21
N LEU A 58 -7.82 -9.71 15.18
CA LEU A 58 -7.80 -10.20 16.56
C LEU A 58 -9.14 -10.00 17.27
N VAL A 59 -9.86 -8.92 16.96
CA VAL A 59 -11.22 -8.64 17.49
C VAL A 59 -12.30 -9.30 16.61
N SER A 60 -11.97 -10.40 15.91
CA SER A 60 -12.93 -11.21 15.13
C SER A 60 -13.78 -10.39 14.13
N ASN A 61 -13.18 -9.42 13.44
CA ASN A 61 -13.86 -8.55 12.46
C ASN A 61 -15.00 -7.68 13.01
N GLN A 62 -15.06 -7.45 14.32
CA GLN A 62 -16.14 -6.65 14.92
C GLN A 62 -16.03 -5.13 14.68
N LEU A 63 -14.90 -4.65 14.14
CA LEU A 63 -14.62 -3.24 13.94
C LEU A 63 -14.42 -2.90 12.44
N PRO A 64 -15.47 -2.96 11.61
CA PRO A 64 -15.39 -2.65 10.17
C PRO A 64 -14.80 -1.26 9.87
N ALA A 65 -14.92 -0.30 10.79
CA ALA A 65 -14.29 1.00 10.69
C ALA A 65 -12.75 0.92 10.57
N LEU A 66 -12.09 0.00 11.27
CA LEU A 66 -10.63 -0.19 11.19
C LEU A 66 -10.21 -0.63 9.78
N MET A 67 -11.03 -1.42 9.09
CA MET A 67 -10.75 -1.83 7.71
C MET A 67 -10.89 -0.67 6.74
N VAL A 68 -11.92 0.17 6.91
CA VAL A 68 -12.11 1.38 6.09
C VAL A 68 -10.92 2.32 6.27
N VAL A 69 -10.50 2.56 7.51
CA VAL A 69 -9.33 3.39 7.82
C VAL A 69 -8.06 2.78 7.21
N GLY A 70 -7.83 1.48 7.38
CA GLY A 70 -6.67 0.79 6.81
C GLY A 70 -6.60 0.89 5.27
N ASN A 71 -7.71 0.67 4.58
CA ASN A 71 -7.78 0.80 3.11
C ASN A 71 -7.56 2.24 2.65
N THR A 72 -8.08 3.21 3.41
CA THR A 72 -7.89 4.63 3.14
C THR A 72 -6.42 5.03 3.29
N LEU A 73 -5.76 4.57 4.36
CA LEU A 73 -4.33 4.77 4.58
C LEU A 73 -3.49 4.12 3.48
N LEU A 74 -3.83 2.91 3.04
CA LEU A 74 -3.16 2.25 1.92
C LEU A 74 -3.28 3.06 0.62
N ALA A 75 -4.48 3.53 0.27
CA ALA A 75 -4.69 4.35 -0.92
C ALA A 75 -3.95 5.70 -0.82
N ALA A 76 -3.99 6.33 0.35
CA ALA A 76 -3.25 7.55 0.63
C ALA A 76 -1.73 7.33 0.50
N SER A 77 -1.23 6.17 0.93
CA SER A 77 0.17 5.79 0.79
C SER A 77 0.60 5.73 -0.68
N TYR A 78 -0.14 5.02 -1.53
CA TYR A 78 0.20 4.98 -2.97
C TYR A 78 0.13 6.35 -3.62
N SER A 79 -0.85 7.16 -3.21
CA SER A 79 -0.98 8.54 -3.69
C SER A 79 0.19 9.41 -3.25
N ALA A 80 0.69 9.25 -2.02
CA ALA A 80 1.87 9.93 -1.51
C ALA A 80 3.15 9.46 -2.23
N SER A 81 3.30 8.15 -2.48
CA SER A 81 4.39 7.60 -3.29
C SER A 81 4.38 8.12 -4.73
N LEU A 82 3.20 8.30 -5.33
CA LEU A 82 3.08 8.89 -6.66
C LEU A 82 3.54 10.35 -6.67
N VAL A 83 3.15 11.14 -5.66
CA VAL A 83 3.63 12.53 -5.48
C VAL A 83 5.14 12.57 -5.30
N ALA A 84 5.70 11.67 -4.49
CA ALA A 84 7.13 11.56 -4.28
C ALA A 84 7.89 11.31 -5.59
N ILE A 85 7.43 10.35 -6.38
CA ILE A 85 8.02 10.03 -7.69
C ILE A 85 7.92 11.22 -8.63
N CYS A 86 6.74 11.85 -8.75
CA CYS A 86 6.58 13.08 -9.52
C CYS A 86 7.61 14.15 -9.11
N ARG A 87 7.80 14.38 -7.80
CA ARG A 87 8.76 15.38 -7.29
C ARG A 87 10.22 14.97 -7.54
N PHE A 88 10.59 13.71 -7.35
CA PHE A 88 11.94 13.22 -7.64
C PHE A 88 12.32 13.39 -9.11
N PHE A 89 11.35 13.29 -10.02
CA PHE A 89 11.56 13.52 -11.45
C PHE A 89 11.25 14.96 -11.90
N GLY A 90 10.92 15.88 -11.00
CA GLY A 90 10.66 17.28 -11.30
C GLY A 90 9.37 17.53 -12.10
N ARG A 91 8.33 16.71 -11.92
CA ARG A 91 7.10 16.71 -12.72
C ARG A 91 5.87 17.19 -11.95
N PRO A 92 4.92 17.86 -12.64
CA PRO A 92 3.64 18.19 -12.05
C PRO A 92 2.79 16.92 -11.86
N CYS A 93 2.34 16.70 -10.63
CA CYS A 93 1.43 15.61 -10.30
C CYS A 93 -0.01 16.16 -10.25
N SER A 94 -0.91 15.60 -11.07
CA SER A 94 -2.30 16.04 -11.10
C SER A 94 -3.04 15.62 -9.83
N LEU A 95 -3.70 16.58 -9.15
CA LEU A 95 -4.50 16.34 -7.95
C LEU A 95 -5.56 15.26 -8.15
N TRP A 96 -6.11 15.14 -9.36
CA TRP A 96 -7.08 14.11 -9.70
C TRP A 96 -6.50 12.70 -9.57
N LYS A 97 -5.24 12.48 -9.96
CA LYS A 97 -4.57 11.18 -9.84
C LYS A 97 -4.32 10.78 -8.38
N ILE A 98 -4.33 11.76 -7.47
CA ILE A 98 -4.09 11.59 -6.03
C ILE A 98 -5.44 11.37 -5.31
N LEU A 99 -6.43 12.22 -5.58
CA LEU A 99 -7.67 12.23 -4.81
C LEU A 99 -8.64 11.13 -5.23
N VAL A 100 -8.77 10.86 -6.54
CA VAL A 100 -9.70 9.84 -7.07
C VAL A 100 -9.48 8.46 -6.45
N PRO A 101 -8.25 7.91 -6.38
CA PRO A 101 -8.07 6.57 -5.81
C PRO A 101 -8.33 6.54 -4.30
N VAL A 102 -8.04 7.61 -3.57
CA VAL A 102 -8.34 7.70 -2.13
C VAL A 102 -9.85 7.71 -1.90
N VAL A 103 -10.59 8.54 -2.64
CA VAL A 103 -12.05 8.59 -2.57
C VAL A 103 -12.66 7.25 -2.98
N ALA A 104 -12.14 6.63 -4.05
CA ALA A 104 -12.57 5.30 -4.48
C ALA A 104 -12.34 4.23 -3.41
N ALA A 105 -11.22 4.29 -2.67
CA ALA A 105 -10.94 3.35 -1.58
C ALA A 105 -11.91 3.53 -0.41
N VAL A 106 -12.22 4.79 -0.04
CA VAL A 106 -13.19 5.11 1.02
C VAL A 106 -14.58 4.62 0.63
N VAL A 107 -15.07 5.05 -0.55
CA VAL A 107 -16.42 4.72 -1.03
C VAL A 107 -16.55 3.21 -1.24
N GLY A 108 -15.56 2.57 -1.86
CA GLY A 108 -15.55 1.12 -2.04
C GLY A 108 -15.54 0.38 -0.70
N SER A 109 -14.79 0.84 0.29
CA SER A 109 -14.76 0.20 1.62
C SER A 109 -16.07 0.37 2.40
N LEU A 110 -16.76 1.49 2.23
CA LEU A 110 -18.06 1.77 2.87
C LEU A 110 -19.20 1.01 2.19
N VAL A 111 -19.26 1.00 0.86
CA VAL A 111 -20.33 0.33 0.11
C VAL A 111 -20.23 -1.19 0.21
N LEU A 112 -19.01 -1.74 0.25
CA LEU A 112 -18.78 -3.18 0.33
C LEU A 112 -18.53 -3.67 1.77
N MET A 113 -19.06 -2.96 2.77
CA MET A 113 -18.87 -3.29 4.18
C MET A 113 -19.45 -4.67 4.54
N ASP A 114 -20.60 -5.01 3.95
CA ASP A 114 -21.30 -6.29 4.17
C ASP A 114 -20.77 -7.46 3.32
N ARG A 115 -19.88 -7.18 2.36
CA ARG A 115 -19.36 -8.18 1.41
C ARG A 115 -17.82 -8.20 1.45
N PRO A 116 -17.22 -8.94 2.40
CA PRO A 116 -15.78 -8.90 2.63
C PRO A 116 -14.97 -9.34 1.39
N GLU A 117 -15.44 -10.37 0.68
CA GLU A 117 -14.81 -10.88 -0.54
C GLU A 117 -14.75 -9.83 -1.65
N ALA A 118 -15.90 -9.23 -1.96
CA ALA A 118 -16.01 -8.22 -3.00
C ALA A 118 -15.19 -6.96 -2.64
N ARG A 119 -15.08 -6.62 -1.35
CA ARG A 119 -14.19 -5.54 -0.89
C ARG A 119 -12.71 -5.87 -1.11
N VAL A 120 -12.28 -7.12 -0.84
CA VAL A 120 -10.89 -7.54 -1.08
C VAL A 120 -10.57 -7.50 -2.58
N ALA A 121 -11.48 -7.99 -3.43
CA ALA A 121 -11.30 -7.95 -4.88
C ALA A 121 -11.26 -6.52 -5.43
N ALA A 122 -12.20 -5.66 -5.00
CA ALA A 122 -12.24 -4.25 -5.39
C ALA A 122 -10.99 -3.49 -4.90
N GLY A 123 -10.57 -3.74 -3.66
CA GLY A 123 -9.35 -3.16 -3.08
C GLY A 123 -8.11 -3.59 -3.86
N GLY A 124 -7.96 -4.88 -4.14
CA GLY A 124 -6.82 -5.38 -4.91
C GLY A 124 -6.76 -4.79 -6.32
N ALA A 125 -7.89 -4.71 -7.03
CA ALA A 125 -7.95 -4.03 -8.32
C ALA A 125 -7.53 -2.55 -8.24
N LEU A 126 -8.01 -1.83 -7.23
CA LEU A 126 -7.69 -0.42 -7.01
C LEU A 126 -6.22 -0.19 -6.65
N PHE A 127 -5.65 -1.01 -5.76
CA PHE A 127 -4.26 -0.91 -5.36
C PHE A 127 -3.30 -1.35 -6.47
N SER A 128 -3.66 -2.36 -7.27
CA SER A 128 -2.93 -2.73 -8.49
C SER A 128 -2.93 -1.60 -9.51
N LEU A 129 -4.06 -0.91 -9.69
CA LEU A 129 -4.14 0.26 -10.57
C LEU A 129 -3.23 1.39 -10.09
N GLN A 130 -3.26 1.71 -8.79
CA GLN A 130 -2.38 2.72 -8.19
C GLN A 130 -0.90 2.35 -8.31
N GLY A 131 -0.54 1.09 -8.06
CA GLY A 131 0.78 0.56 -8.33
C GLY A 131 1.16 0.73 -9.80
N GLY A 132 0.25 0.47 -10.73
CA GLY A 132 0.46 0.70 -12.16
C GLY A 132 0.74 2.17 -12.49
N MET A 133 0.08 3.11 -11.83
CA MET A 133 0.36 4.55 -11.99
C MET A 133 1.76 4.91 -11.50
N VAL A 134 2.17 4.40 -10.33
CA VAL A 134 3.51 4.56 -9.75
C VAL A 134 4.58 3.97 -10.68
N ALA A 135 4.39 2.73 -11.14
CA ALA A 135 5.30 2.04 -12.05
C ALA A 135 5.41 2.77 -13.40
N ARG A 136 4.28 3.24 -13.95
CA ARG A 136 4.26 4.03 -15.20
C ARG A 136 5.06 5.31 -15.05
N GLU A 137 4.89 6.04 -13.95
CA GLU A 137 5.62 7.30 -13.74
C GLU A 137 7.11 7.04 -13.50
N ALA A 138 7.46 5.97 -12.77
CA ALA A 138 8.84 5.53 -12.61
C ALA A 138 9.48 5.16 -13.97
N LEU A 139 8.79 4.41 -14.83
CA LEU A 139 9.33 3.90 -16.11
C LEU A 139 9.33 4.94 -17.25
N ARG A 140 8.65 6.07 -17.10
CA ARG A 140 8.69 7.14 -18.11
C ARG A 140 10.13 7.63 -18.30
N ARG A 141 10.62 7.52 -19.53
CA ARG A 141 12.02 7.77 -19.90
C ARG A 141 12.18 9.23 -20.31
N ASP A 142 12.69 10.07 -19.40
CA ASP A 142 13.23 11.40 -19.76
C ASP A 142 14.53 11.75 -19.02
N ASN A 143 14.76 11.25 -17.79
CA ASN A 143 15.92 11.67 -17.00
C ASN A 143 16.96 10.55 -16.89
N GLY A 144 18.11 10.70 -17.57
CA GLY A 144 19.17 9.69 -17.71
C GLY A 144 20.02 9.40 -16.45
N VAL A 145 19.71 10.00 -15.31
CA VAL A 145 20.61 10.02 -14.14
C VAL A 145 20.33 8.91 -13.10
N LEU A 146 19.16 8.26 -13.14
CA LEU A 146 18.73 7.33 -12.06
C LEU A 146 18.18 5.98 -12.57
N GLU A 147 18.91 5.30 -13.46
CA GLU A 147 18.43 4.06 -14.08
C GLU A 147 18.21 2.89 -13.09
N ARG A 148 19.09 2.73 -12.09
CA ARG A 148 19.02 1.62 -11.13
C ARG A 148 17.88 1.78 -10.12
N GLY A 149 17.73 2.97 -9.55
CA GLY A 149 16.64 3.26 -8.60
C GLY A 149 15.26 3.12 -9.26
N ARG A 150 15.13 3.56 -10.50
CA ARG A 150 13.92 3.35 -11.32
C ARG A 150 13.59 1.88 -11.52
N LEU A 151 14.58 1.06 -11.86
CA LEU A 151 14.37 -0.37 -12.07
C LEU A 151 13.94 -1.07 -10.77
N LEU A 152 14.58 -0.74 -9.64
CA LEU A 152 14.19 -1.26 -8.32
C LEU A 152 12.75 -0.87 -7.96
N LEU A 153 12.37 0.38 -8.20
CA LEU A 153 10.98 0.84 -7.98
C LEU A 153 10.00 0.11 -8.89
N ALA A 154 10.32 -0.07 -10.17
CA ALA A 154 9.47 -0.77 -11.11
C ALA A 154 9.29 -2.25 -10.75
N ILE A 155 10.37 -2.94 -10.36
CA ILE A 155 10.32 -4.34 -9.92
C ILE A 155 9.50 -4.47 -8.63
N GLY A 156 9.79 -3.65 -7.62
CA GLY A 156 9.08 -3.70 -6.34
C GLY A 156 7.59 -3.40 -6.51
N THR A 157 7.24 -2.39 -7.30
CA THR A 157 5.85 -2.07 -7.61
C THR A 157 5.19 -3.19 -8.42
N GLY A 158 5.92 -3.82 -9.36
CA GLY A 158 5.45 -4.97 -10.13
C GLY A 158 5.14 -6.18 -9.24
N MET A 159 5.99 -6.49 -8.27
CA MET A 159 5.74 -7.54 -7.28
C MET A 159 4.46 -7.25 -6.48
N VAL A 160 4.29 -6.01 -6.01
CA VAL A 160 3.10 -5.60 -5.25
C VAL A 160 1.82 -5.70 -6.09
N ILE A 161 1.86 -5.29 -7.37
CA ILE A 161 0.74 -5.44 -8.29
C ILE A 161 0.38 -6.92 -8.46
N ALA A 162 1.38 -7.79 -8.65
CA ALA A 162 1.19 -9.22 -8.81
C ALA A 162 0.55 -9.85 -7.57
N LEU A 163 1.00 -9.48 -6.37
CA LEU A 163 0.43 -9.94 -5.10
C LEU A 163 -1.05 -9.55 -4.96
N TYR A 164 -1.41 -8.30 -5.27
CA TYR A 164 -2.82 -7.88 -5.20
C TYR A 164 -3.70 -8.55 -6.26
N LEU A 165 -3.19 -8.78 -7.47
CA LEU A 165 -3.91 -9.50 -8.51
C LEU A 165 -4.12 -10.96 -8.14
N GLN A 166 -3.07 -11.65 -7.70
CA GLN A 166 -3.14 -13.01 -7.18
C GLN A 166 -4.20 -13.12 -6.09
N ARG A 167 -4.18 -12.19 -5.12
CA ARG A 167 -5.14 -12.15 -4.02
C ARG A 167 -6.58 -11.93 -4.52
N SER A 168 -6.78 -11.02 -5.46
CA SER A 168 -8.11 -10.71 -6.00
C SER A 168 -8.69 -11.87 -6.80
N ILE A 169 -7.85 -12.53 -7.60
CA ILE A 169 -8.24 -13.72 -8.38
C ILE A 169 -8.57 -14.88 -7.44
N GLY A 170 -7.77 -15.10 -6.40
CA GLY A 170 -8.03 -16.17 -5.42
C GLY A 170 -9.40 -16.02 -4.76
N VAL A 171 -9.76 -14.80 -4.35
CA VAL A 171 -11.09 -14.53 -3.78
C VAL A 171 -12.22 -14.76 -4.80
N LEU A 172 -12.06 -14.31 -6.04
CA LEU A 172 -13.07 -14.50 -7.09
C LEU A 172 -13.27 -15.98 -7.46
N LEU A 173 -12.22 -16.80 -7.34
CA LEU A 173 -12.27 -18.24 -7.56
C LEU A 173 -12.83 -19.02 -6.35
N GLY A 174 -13.28 -18.33 -5.30
CA GLY A 174 -13.86 -18.96 -4.10
C GLY A 174 -12.81 -19.58 -3.18
N TRP A 175 -11.56 -19.14 -3.23
CA TRP A 175 -10.56 -19.52 -2.23
C TRP A 175 -10.84 -18.74 -0.94
N ASN A 176 -11.86 -19.20 -0.20
CA ASN A 176 -12.41 -18.56 1.01
C ASN A 176 -11.35 -18.34 2.12
N GLU A 177 -10.24 -19.08 2.07
CA GLU A 177 -9.12 -18.93 3.01
C GLU A 177 -8.33 -17.62 2.83
N VAL A 178 -8.39 -16.97 1.65
CA VAL A 178 -7.68 -15.71 1.38
C VAL A 178 -8.35 -14.51 2.08
N ALA A 179 -9.63 -14.66 2.48
CA ALA A 179 -10.41 -13.65 3.18
C ALA A 179 -10.32 -13.74 4.72
N HIS A 180 -9.89 -14.90 5.25
CA HIS A 180 -9.84 -15.18 6.68
C HIS A 180 -8.41 -15.43 7.14
N LEU A 181 -7.84 -14.50 7.93
CA LEU A 181 -6.53 -14.64 8.59
C LEU A 181 -6.47 -15.76 9.66
N GLY A 182 -7.49 -16.63 9.74
CA GLY A 182 -7.68 -17.62 10.79
C GLY A 182 -7.33 -19.08 10.41
N SER A 183 -7.10 -19.40 9.14
CA SER A 183 -6.66 -20.75 8.75
C SER A 183 -5.14 -20.80 8.54
N SER A 184 -4.49 -21.69 9.28
CA SER A 184 -3.06 -21.95 9.21
C SER A 184 -2.72 -22.77 7.96
N HIS A 185 -2.60 -22.15 6.78
CA HIS A 185 -2.03 -22.83 5.62
C HIS A 185 -1.11 -21.96 4.74
N PHE A 186 -0.24 -22.68 4.04
CA PHE A 186 1.07 -22.37 3.42
C PHE A 186 1.16 -21.15 2.47
N ILE A 187 0.08 -20.39 2.28
CA ILE A 187 0.03 -19.25 1.36
C ILE A 187 -0.10 -17.96 2.19
N GLN A 188 0.86 -17.74 3.08
CA GLN A 188 1.09 -16.45 3.74
C GLN A 188 2.36 -15.78 3.19
N VAL A 189 2.49 -15.77 1.86
CA VAL A 189 3.46 -14.94 1.14
C VAL A 189 2.76 -14.25 -0.03
#